data_AF-A0A0N0KK30-F1
#
_entry.id   AF-A0A0N0KK30-F1
#
_cell.length_a   1.000
_cell.length_b   1.000
_cell.length_c   1.000
_cell.angle_alpha   90.00
_cell.angle_beta   90.00
_cell.angle_gamma   90.00
#
_symmetry.space_group_name_H-M   'P 1'
#
loop_
_entity.id
_entity.type
_entity.pdbx_description
1 polymer ?
#
loop_
_entity_poly.entity_id
_entity_poly.type
_entity_poly.pdbx_seq_one_letter_code
_entity_poly.pdbx_strand_id
1 'polypeptide(L)'
;MSDIDHDRLLRSNLQRVFNERNPEHRAQALSELYVDDPVMFEPDGVVTGREAISAVAGKLLDQFGANFSFRPDGVALGHHCLGLLRWQAGPDGGPVAVTGSDAAEFSGDRIARLWVLLDRQ
;
A
#
# COMPACT_ATOMS: atom_id res chain seq x y z
N MET A 1 -19.56 13.52 11.06
CA MET A 1 -18.20 12.98 10.82
C MET A 1 -18.26 12.27 9.48
N SER A 2 -17.40 12.62 8.53
CA SER A 2 -17.32 11.86 7.28
C SER A 2 -16.85 10.46 7.63
N ASP A 3 -17.58 9.44 7.18
CA ASP A 3 -17.13 8.06 7.29
C ASP A 3 -15.89 7.91 6.39
N ILE A 4 -14.81 7.34 6.91
CA ILE A 4 -13.61 7.06 6.12
C ILE A 4 -13.95 5.91 5.20
N ASP A 5 -13.71 6.08 3.90
CA ASP A 5 -13.86 5.00 2.92
C ASP A 5 -12.58 4.16 2.87
N HIS A 6 -12.41 3.26 3.84
CA HIS A 6 -11.19 2.45 4.00
C HIS A 6 -10.90 1.59 2.78
N ASP A 7 -11.93 1.02 2.14
CA ASP A 7 -11.78 0.16 0.96
C ASP A 7 -11.26 0.96 -0.23
N ARG A 8 -11.88 2.10 -0.55
CA ARG A 8 -11.39 2.95 -1.63
C ARG A 8 -9.97 3.43 -1.38
N LEU A 9 -9.65 3.86 -0.15
CA LEU A 9 -8.34 4.41 0.18
C LEU A 9 -7.22 3.35 0.12
N LEU A 10 -7.44 2.17 0.72
CA LEU A 10 -6.42 1.10 0.72
C LEU A 10 -6.23 0.48 -0.67
N ARG A 11 -7.30 0.31 -1.45
CA ARG A 11 -7.18 -0.12 -2.85
C ARG A 11 -6.46 0.92 -3.70
N SER A 12 -6.72 2.20 -3.46
CA SER A 12 -6.02 3.29 -4.14
C SER A 12 -4.53 3.28 -3.79
N ASN A 13 -4.18 3.03 -2.53
CA ASN A 13 -2.78 2.87 -2.12
C ASN A 13 -2.11 1.68 -2.83
N LEU A 14 -2.75 0.50 -2.79
CA LEU A 14 -2.22 -0.70 -3.44
C LEU A 14 -1.99 -0.47 -4.95
N GLN A 15 -2.94 0.18 -5.62
CA GLN A 15 -2.88 0.40 -7.07
C GLN A 15 -1.95 1.56 -7.47
N ARG A 16 -2.07 2.72 -6.82
CA ARG A 16 -1.43 3.96 -7.26
C ARG A 16 -0.08 4.21 -6.62
N VAL A 17 0.27 3.45 -5.57
CA VAL A 17 1.58 3.51 -4.91
C VAL A 17 2.37 2.23 -5.18
N PHE A 18 1.82 1.07 -4.81
CA PHE A 18 2.55 -0.21 -4.86
C PHE A 18 2.51 -0.91 -6.23
N ASN A 19 1.60 -0.55 -7.14
CA ASN A 19 1.57 -1.03 -8.53
C ASN A 19 1.96 0.04 -9.58
N GLU A 20 2.10 1.31 -9.20
CA GLU A 20 2.47 2.37 -10.14
C GLU A 20 3.99 2.32 -10.39
N ARG A 21 4.40 2.33 -11.66
CA ARG A 21 5.83 2.28 -12.06
C ARG A 21 6.41 3.66 -12.31
N ASN A 22 5.60 4.62 -12.73
CA ASN A 22 6.03 5.99 -12.96
C ASN A 22 6.25 6.71 -11.61
N PRO A 23 7.48 7.18 -11.32
CA PRO A 23 7.79 7.83 -10.04
C PRO A 23 7.01 9.13 -9.81
N GLU A 24 6.67 9.89 -10.85
CA GLU A 24 5.93 11.15 -10.75
C GLU A 24 4.46 10.88 -10.37
N HIS A 25 3.83 9.91 -11.02
CA HIS A 25 2.46 9.50 -10.70
C HIS A 25 2.36 8.94 -9.28
N ARG A 26 3.36 8.16 -8.85
CA ARG A 26 3.44 7.63 -7.50
C ARG A 26 3.62 8.73 -6.47
N ALA A 27 4.47 9.72 -6.73
CA ALA A 27 4.63 10.90 -5.87
C ALA A 27 3.33 11.70 -5.73
N GLN A 28 2.58 11.86 -6.83
CA GLN A 28 1.25 12.48 -6.78
C GLN A 28 0.26 11.65 -5.96
N ALA A 29 0.22 10.33 -6.15
CA ALA A 29 -0.66 9.46 -5.36
C ALA A 29 -0.34 9.54 -3.87
N LEU A 30 0.95 9.61 -3.49
CA LEU A 30 1.39 9.77 -2.11
C LEU A 30 0.96 11.11 -1.51
N SER A 31 0.99 12.21 -2.27
CA SER A 31 0.56 13.52 -1.76
C SER A 31 -0.95 13.58 -1.51
N GLU A 32 -1.73 12.84 -2.30
CA GLU A 32 -3.18 12.71 -2.12
C GLU A 32 -3.55 11.75 -0.98
N LEU A 33 -2.87 10.61 -0.87
CA LEU A 33 -3.28 9.52 0.01
C LEU A 33 -2.65 9.57 1.40
N TYR A 34 -1.49 10.19 1.58
CA TYR A 34 -0.75 10.18 2.85
C TYR A 34 -0.72 11.56 3.49
N VAL A 35 -0.53 11.62 4.81
CA VAL A 35 -0.12 12.86 5.51
C VAL A 35 1.28 13.30 5.05
N ASP A 36 1.75 14.48 5.46
CA ASP A 36 3.03 15.03 4.98
C ASP A 36 4.24 14.20 5.44
N ASP A 37 4.19 13.73 6.69
CA ASP A 37 5.23 12.91 7.32
C ASP A 37 4.69 11.51 7.73
N PRO A 38 4.38 10.62 6.78
CA PRO A 38 3.86 9.29 7.10
C PRO A 38 4.98 8.36 7.57
N VAL A 39 4.60 7.30 8.28
CA VAL A 39 5.51 6.22 8.66
C VAL A 39 4.97 4.88 8.17
N MET A 40 5.78 4.16 7.39
CA MET A 40 5.51 2.80 6.97
C MET A 40 6.42 1.83 7.72
N PHE A 41 5.83 0.74 8.23
CA PHE A 41 6.52 -0.36 8.87
C PHE A 41 6.43 -1.57 7.94
N GLU A 42 7.56 -1.94 7.36
CA GLU A 42 7.70 -3.13 6.53
C GLU A 42 8.51 -4.21 7.26
N PRO A 43 8.54 -5.47 6.79
CA PRO A 43 9.28 -6.55 7.46
C PRO A 43 10.76 -6.23 7.72
N ASP A 44 11.38 -5.47 6.81
CA ASP A 44 12.82 -5.18 6.85
C ASP A 44 13.17 -3.87 7.57
N GLY A 45 12.18 -3.05 7.98
CA GLY A 45 12.46 -1.81 8.68
C GLY A 45 11.32 -0.79 8.77
N VAL A 46 11.70 0.42 9.18
CA VAL A 46 10.80 1.57 9.34
C VAL A 46 11.18 2.62 8.32
N VAL A 47 10.18 3.08 7.55
CA VAL A 47 10.33 4.01 6.42
C VAL A 47 9.55 5.27 6.74
N THR A 48 10.23 6.42 6.77
CA THR A 48 9.61 7.70 7.15
C THR A 48 9.61 8.66 5.96
N GLY A 49 8.47 9.29 5.70
CA GLY A 49 8.31 10.28 4.64
C GLY A 49 7.80 9.68 3.31
N ARG A 50 7.02 10.47 2.57
CA ARG A 50 6.44 10.07 1.27
C ARG A 50 7.51 9.65 0.26
N GLU A 51 8.61 10.39 0.17
CA GLU A 51 9.70 10.09 -0.77
C GLU A 51 10.32 8.71 -0.51
N ALA A 52 10.58 8.38 0.76
CA ALA A 52 11.15 7.10 1.13
C ALA A 52 10.19 5.94 0.83
N ILE A 53 8.88 6.12 1.08
CA ILE A 53 7.85 5.14 0.70
C ILE A 53 7.80 4.95 -0.82
N SER A 54 7.87 6.04 -1.60
CA SER A 54 7.91 5.97 -3.07
C SER A 54 9.11 5.16 -3.56
N ALA A 55 10.28 5.36 -2.96
CA ALA A 55 11.50 4.63 -3.31
C ALA A 55 11.38 3.13 -3.01
N VAL A 56 10.79 2.75 -1.87
CA VAL A 56 10.54 1.34 -1.53
C VAL A 56 9.60 0.68 -2.54
N ALA A 57 8.45 1.31 -2.83
CA ALA A 57 7.48 0.79 -3.79
C ALA A 57 8.08 0.64 -5.20
N GLY A 58 8.87 1.63 -5.65
CA GLY A 58 9.57 1.54 -6.94
C GLY A 58 10.58 0.39 -6.97
N LYS A 59 11.41 0.27 -5.93
CA LYS A 59 12.42 -0.80 -5.82
C LYS A 59 11.79 -2.20 -5.83
N LEU A 60 10.66 -2.39 -5.14
CA LEU A 60 9.93 -3.65 -5.16
C LEU A 60 9.47 -4.02 -6.58
N LEU A 61 8.88 -3.07 -7.32
CA LEU A 61 8.42 -3.31 -8.69
C LEU A 61 9.55 -3.57 -9.69
N ASP A 62 10.72 -2.96 -9.47
CA ASP A 62 11.92 -3.23 -10.27
C ASP A 62 12.47 -4.63 -10.00
N GLN A 63 12.46 -5.08 -8.74
CA GLN A 63 12.92 -6.42 -8.36
C GLN A 63 12.04 -7.53 -8.92
N PHE A 64 10.71 -7.35 -8.90
CA PHE A 64 9.79 -8.39 -9.35
C PHE A 64 9.56 -8.39 -10.87
N GLY A 65 10.00 -7.35 -11.58
CA GLY A 65 9.89 -7.24 -13.03
C GLY A 65 8.51 -6.77 -13.52
N ALA A 66 8.40 -6.57 -14.84
CA ALA A 66 7.29 -5.85 -15.47
C ALA A 66 5.89 -6.48 -15.27
N ASN A 67 5.82 -7.80 -15.16
CA ASN A 67 4.55 -8.54 -15.11
C ASN A 67 4.07 -8.82 -13.68
N PHE A 68 4.78 -8.37 -12.65
CA PHE A 68 4.37 -8.59 -11.26
C PHE A 68 3.41 -7.50 -10.80
N SER A 69 2.32 -7.91 -10.13
CA SER A 69 1.33 -6.99 -9.59
C SER A 69 0.79 -7.46 -8.23
N PHE A 70 0.36 -6.50 -7.42
CA PHE A 70 -0.40 -6.72 -6.19
C PHE A 70 -1.90 -6.61 -6.49
N ARG A 71 -2.71 -7.50 -5.94
CA ARG A 71 -4.17 -7.55 -6.12
C ARG A 71 -4.88 -7.66 -4.78
N PRO A 72 -5.97 -6.91 -4.57
CA PRO A 72 -6.75 -7.01 -3.34
C PRO A 72 -7.41 -8.38 -3.22
N ASP A 73 -7.43 -8.93 -2.01
CA ASP A 73 -8.10 -10.18 -1.65
C ASP A 73 -9.31 -9.86 -0.79
N GLY A 74 -10.47 -9.69 -1.44
CA GLY A 74 -11.70 -9.25 -0.80
C GLY A 74 -11.82 -7.74 -0.66
N VAL A 75 -12.68 -7.30 0.26
CA VAL A 75 -12.97 -5.89 0.59
C VAL A 75 -12.20 -5.49 1.83
N ALA A 76 -11.69 -4.27 1.88
CA ALA A 76 -11.02 -3.79 3.07
C ALA A 76 -11.99 -3.74 4.25
N LEU A 77 -11.47 -4.07 5.43
CA LEU A 77 -12.18 -3.91 6.70
C LEU A 77 -11.73 -2.61 7.33
N GLY A 78 -12.60 -1.94 8.06
CA GLY A 78 -12.21 -0.74 8.79
C GLY A 78 -13.27 -0.23 9.72
N HIS A 79 -12.83 0.53 10.72
CA HIS A 79 -13.68 1.34 11.58
C HIS A 79 -12.86 2.50 12.13
N HIS A 80 -13.50 3.64 12.39
CA HIS A 80 -12.80 4.83 12.89
C HIS A 80 -11.53 5.09 12.04
N CYS A 81 -10.38 5.33 12.66
CA CYS A 81 -9.11 5.58 11.99
C CYS A 81 -8.34 4.33 11.56
N LEU A 82 -8.86 3.11 11.68
CA LEU A 82 -8.12 1.89 11.32
C LEU A 82 -8.76 1.20 10.11
N GLY A 83 -7.94 0.84 9.13
CA GLY A 83 -8.31 -0.01 8.00
C GLY A 83 -7.33 -1.15 7.77
N LEU A 84 -7.79 -2.21 7.12
CA LEU A 84 -7.01 -3.40 6.77
C LEU A 84 -7.42 -3.91 5.39
N LEU A 85 -6.46 -4.13 4.50
CA LEU A 85 -6.68 -4.74 3.19
C LEU A 85 -5.78 -5.97 3.04
N ARG A 86 -6.38 -7.15 2.84
CA ARG A 86 -5.63 -8.34 2.41
C ARG A 86 -5.29 -8.22 0.92
N TRP A 87 -4.14 -8.74 0.55
CA TRP A 87 -3.69 -8.74 -0.85
C TRP A 87 -2.88 -10.00 -1.18
N GLN A 88 -2.80 -10.27 -2.48
CA GLN A 88 -1.98 -11.32 -3.07
C GLN A 88 -1.11 -10.69 -4.16
N ALA A 89 0.11 -11.17 -4.35
CA ALA A 89 0.99 -10.67 -5.39
C ALA A 89 1.68 -11.80 -6.15
N GLY A 90 1.91 -11.57 -7.44
CA GLY A 90 2.49 -12.54 -8.35
C GLY A 90 2.50 -12.04 -9.80
N PRO A 91 3.02 -12.83 -10.73
CA PRO A 91 2.94 -12.51 -12.15
C PRO A 91 1.50 -12.43 -12.66
N ASP A 92 1.27 -11.63 -13.69
CA ASP A 92 0.00 -11.58 -14.41
C ASP A 92 -0.34 -12.92 -15.05
N GLY A 93 -1.49 -13.48 -14.69
CA GLY A 93 -1.91 -14.84 -15.06
C GLY A 93 -1.09 -15.98 -14.44
N GLY A 94 -0.13 -15.67 -13.57
CA GLY A 94 0.73 -16.65 -12.89
C GLY A 94 0.21 -17.08 -11.51
N PRO A 95 0.94 -18.00 -10.84
CA PRO A 95 0.63 -18.39 -9.48
C PRO A 95 0.84 -17.22 -8.50
N VAL A 96 0.11 -17.26 -7.38
CA VAL A 96 0.35 -16.36 -6.25
C VAL A 96 1.73 -16.67 -5.68
N ALA A 97 2.59 -15.66 -5.59
CA ALA A 97 3.95 -15.77 -5.07
C ALA A 97 4.02 -15.38 -3.59
N VAL A 98 3.27 -14.36 -3.19
CA VAL A 98 3.25 -13.84 -1.81
C VAL A 98 1.86 -13.33 -1.48
N THR A 99 1.45 -13.48 -0.22
CA THR A 99 0.22 -12.89 0.31
C THR A 99 0.54 -12.08 1.55
N GLY A 100 -0.31 -11.11 1.83
CA GLY A 100 -0.12 -10.22 2.95
C GLY A 100 -1.33 -9.36 3.24
N SER A 101 -1.12 -8.39 4.13
CA SER A 101 -2.11 -7.41 4.49
C SER A 101 -1.45 -6.07 4.77
N ASP A 102 -2.13 -5.00 4.36
CA ASP A 102 -1.78 -3.64 4.70
C ASP A 102 -2.77 -3.14 5.77
N ALA A 103 -2.26 -2.85 6.97
CA ALA A 103 -3.03 -2.15 8.00
C ALA A 103 -2.67 -0.67 7.98
N ALA A 104 -3.66 0.22 7.94
CA ALA A 104 -3.43 1.66 7.91
C ALA A 104 -4.14 2.37 9.07
N GLU A 105 -3.41 3.29 9.69
CA GLU A 105 -3.96 4.31 10.57
C GLU A 105 -4.18 5.60 9.77
N PHE A 106 -5.38 6.15 9.85
CA PHE A 106 -5.82 7.33 9.11
C PHE A 106 -5.93 8.57 10.00
N SER A 107 -5.50 9.71 9.47
CA SER A 107 -5.81 11.04 9.98
C SER A 107 -6.74 11.73 8.97
N GLY A 108 -8.05 11.72 9.26
CA GLY A 108 -9.06 12.08 8.27
C GLY A 108 -9.10 11.04 7.14
N ASP A 109 -9.01 11.47 5.89
CA ASP A 109 -8.96 10.62 4.70
C ASP A 109 -7.53 10.29 4.23
N ARG A 110 -6.51 10.59 5.05
CA ARG A 110 -5.10 10.39 4.71
C ARG A 110 -4.42 9.37 5.62
N ILE A 111 -3.60 8.51 5.03
CA ILE A 111 -2.80 7.51 5.73
C ILE A 111 -1.69 8.21 6.51
N ALA A 112 -1.70 8.03 7.83
CA ALA A 112 -0.66 8.50 8.73
C ALA A 112 0.39 7.41 8.99
N ARG A 113 -0.06 6.16 9.17
CA ARG A 113 0.83 5.01 9.34
C ARG A 113 0.35 3.83 8.53
N LEU A 114 1.29 3.04 8.00
CA LEU A 114 1.02 1.80 7.27
C LEU A 114 1.87 0.68 7.87
N TRP A 115 1.27 -0.47 8.14
CA TRP A 115 1.98 -1.71 8.46
C TRP A 115 1.78 -2.70 7.33
N VAL A 116 2.87 -3.16 6.74
CA VAL A 116 2.88 -4.22 5.73
C VAL A 116 3.18 -5.54 6.43
N LEU A 117 2.20 -6.43 6.45
CA LEU A 117 2.30 -7.75 7.05
C LEU A 117 2.33 -8.81 5.95
N LEU A 118 3.32 -9.70 5.98
CA LEU A 118 3.37 -10.87 5.10
C LEU A 118 2.80 -12.08 5.81
N ASP A 119 1.95 -12.86 5.14
CA ASP A 119 1.50 -14.14 5.66
C ASP A 119 2.68 -15.13 5.69
N ARG A 120 2.69 -16.03 6.68
CA ARG A 120 3.66 -17.13 6.70
C ARG A 120 3.34 -18.11 5.56
N GLN A 121 4.38 -18.53 4.86
CA GLN A 121 4.36 -19.59 3.85
C GLN A 121 4.33 -20.96 4.53
#